data_AF-K0VBM0-F1
#
_entry.id   AF-K0VBM0-F1
#
_cell.length_a   1.000
_cell.length_b   1.000
_cell.length_c   1.000
_cell.angle_alpha   90.00
_cell.angle_beta   90.00
_cell.angle_gamma   90.00
#
_symmetry.space_group_name_H-M   'P 1'
#
loop_
_entity.id
_entity.type
_entity.pdbx_description
1 polymer ?
#
loop_
_entity_poly.entity_id
_entity_poly.type
_entity_poly.pdbx_seq_one_letter_code
_entity_poly.pdbx_strand_id
1 'polypeptide(L)'
;GGATALVGVWQRAPMQALARLHALAAADLTDDEHLGRPRTDPDVGRRLELLTEIVAGGSKVPAPVLAAVAHGELLSLAPFGTADGVVARAVSRLVTIASGLDPHGLGVPEVHWMRKSGEYRAAARGFASGTPDGLTAWLLLSSEGLKGGAREALQIAQSAAG
;
A
#
# COMPACT_ATOMS: atom_id res chain seq x y z
N GLY A 1 15.05 13.57 -0.54
CA GLY A 1 14.89 12.58 -1.64
C GLY A 1 13.44 12.48 -2.04
N GLY A 2 13.13 12.04 -3.27
CA GLY A 2 11.79 12.11 -3.89
C GLY A 2 10.60 11.54 -3.09
N ALA A 3 10.85 10.66 -2.11
CA ALA A 3 9.83 10.17 -1.18
C ALA A 3 9.11 11.30 -0.42
N THR A 4 9.83 12.35 -0.01
CA THR A 4 9.22 13.49 0.71
C THR A 4 8.27 14.29 -0.18
N ALA A 5 8.57 14.39 -1.48
CA ALA A 5 7.70 15.07 -2.43
C ALA A 5 6.40 14.29 -2.67
N LEU A 6 6.47 12.96 -2.80
CA LEU A 6 5.28 12.13 -2.98
C LEU A 6 4.41 12.07 -1.73
N VAL A 7 5.00 12.08 -0.52
CA VAL A 7 4.25 12.19 0.75
C VAL A 7 3.46 13.50 0.80
N GLY A 8 4.08 14.61 0.41
CA GLY A 8 3.39 15.90 0.35
C GLY A 8 2.27 15.95 -0.70
N VAL A 9 2.35 15.18 -1.79
CA VAL A 9 1.25 15.00 -2.76
C VAL A 9 0.19 14.06 -2.19
N TRP A 10 0.58 12.94 -1.57
CA TRP A 10 -0.33 12.00 -0.94
C TRP A 10 -1.25 12.67 0.08
N GLN A 11 -0.71 13.57 0.91
CA GLN A 11 -1.48 14.28 1.92
C GLN A 11 -2.46 15.34 1.35
N ARG A 12 -2.14 15.94 0.20
CA ARG A 12 -2.92 17.06 -0.38
C ARG A 12 -3.79 16.67 -1.58
N ALA A 13 -3.36 15.66 -2.32
CA ALA A 13 -3.93 15.19 -3.58
C ALA A 13 -3.70 13.67 -3.74
N PRO A 14 -4.27 12.84 -2.85
CA PRO A 14 -4.05 11.38 -2.83
C PRO A 14 -4.42 10.69 -4.16
N MET A 15 -5.47 11.15 -4.86
CA MET A 15 -5.80 10.64 -6.20
C MET A 15 -4.69 10.88 -7.23
N GLN A 16 -4.02 12.04 -7.18
CA GLN A 16 -2.89 12.33 -8.07
C GLN A 16 -1.68 11.48 -7.70
N ALA A 17 -1.46 11.20 -6.41
CA ALA A 17 -0.40 10.29 -5.97
C ALA A 17 -0.64 8.87 -6.49
N LEU A 18 -1.87 8.36 -6.41
CA LEU A 18 -2.24 7.04 -6.96
C LEU A 18 -2.00 6.96 -8.47
N ALA A 19 -2.47 7.97 -9.23
CA ALA A 19 -2.26 8.02 -10.68
C ALA A 19 -0.77 8.01 -11.05
N ARG A 20 0.06 8.78 -10.33
CA ARG A 20 1.53 8.82 -10.54
C ARG A 20 2.20 7.50 -10.19
N LEU A 21 1.81 6.88 -9.08
CA LEU A 21 2.32 5.56 -8.69
C LEU A 21 2.02 4.52 -9.76
N HIS A 22 0.78 4.49 -10.24
CA HIS A 22 0.39 3.56 -11.29
C HIS A 22 1.13 3.85 -12.60
N ALA A 23 1.20 5.10 -13.05
CA ALA A 23 1.91 5.44 -14.29
C ALA A 23 3.37 4.97 -14.28
N LEU A 24 4.05 5.03 -13.13
CA LEU A 24 5.40 4.49 -12.96
C LEU A 24 5.43 2.96 -12.88
N ALA A 25 4.48 2.35 -12.15
CA ALA A 25 4.45 0.91 -11.92
C ALA A 25 3.99 0.10 -13.14
N ALA A 26 3.20 0.71 -14.02
CA ALA A 26 2.64 0.10 -15.22
C ALA A 26 3.32 0.56 -16.51
N ALA A 27 4.39 1.36 -16.42
CA ALA A 27 5.22 1.70 -17.56
C ALA A 27 5.65 0.41 -18.28
N ASP A 28 5.48 0.38 -19.60
CA ASP A 28 5.75 -0.78 -20.47
C ASP A 28 4.89 -2.04 -20.20
N LEU A 29 3.87 -1.95 -19.34
CA LEU A 29 2.94 -3.05 -19.04
C LEU A 29 1.53 -2.82 -19.61
N THR A 30 1.23 -1.61 -20.08
CA THR A 30 -0.05 -1.23 -20.68
C THR A 30 0.16 -0.03 -21.60
N ASP A 31 -0.84 0.29 -22.43
CA ASP A 31 -0.80 1.45 -23.33
C ASP A 31 -0.79 2.77 -22.53
N ASP A 32 -0.14 3.80 -23.08
CA ASP A 32 -0.02 5.13 -22.47
C ASP A 32 -1.37 5.76 -22.08
N GLU A 33 -2.43 5.42 -22.82
CA GLU A 33 -3.78 5.88 -22.52
C GLU A 33 -4.38 5.28 -21.24
N HIS A 34 -3.86 4.16 -20.74
CA HIS A 34 -4.28 3.55 -19.49
C HIS A 34 -3.41 3.97 -18.29
N LEU A 35 -2.27 4.63 -18.52
CA LEU A 35 -1.35 5.03 -17.46
C LEU A 35 -1.97 6.07 -16.52
N GLY A 36 -2.20 5.62 -15.28
CA GLY A 36 -2.66 6.45 -14.17
C GLY A 36 -4.17 6.69 -14.20
N ARG A 37 -4.89 5.96 -15.05
CA ARG A 37 -6.35 6.06 -15.20
C ARG A 37 -7.01 4.85 -14.54
N PRO A 38 -7.74 5.03 -13.42
CA PRO A 38 -8.57 3.96 -12.89
C PRO A 38 -9.63 3.51 -13.91
N ARG A 39 -10.05 2.25 -13.82
CA ARG A 39 -11.17 1.69 -14.59
C ARG A 39 -12.43 2.51 -14.34
N THR A 40 -13.28 2.61 -15.36
CA THR A 40 -14.50 3.45 -15.37
C THR A 40 -15.69 2.82 -14.66
N ASP A 41 -15.51 1.69 -13.99
CA ASP A 41 -16.54 1.05 -13.18
C ASP A 41 -17.04 2.03 -12.09
N PRO A 42 -18.35 2.28 -11.96
CA PRO A 42 -18.88 3.27 -11.01
C PRO A 42 -18.42 3.07 -9.55
N ASP A 43 -18.24 1.82 -9.14
CA ASP A 43 -17.79 1.48 -7.79
C ASP A 43 -16.29 1.78 -7.55
N VAL A 44 -15.46 1.82 -8.59
CA VAL A 44 -14.02 2.11 -8.46
C VAL A 44 -13.81 3.55 -8.05
N GLY A 45 -14.43 4.51 -8.74
CA GLY A 45 -14.31 5.93 -8.40
C GLY A 45 -14.74 6.22 -6.96
N ARG A 46 -15.95 5.78 -6.59
CA ARG A 46 -16.51 5.98 -5.25
C ARG A 46 -15.65 5.37 -4.14
N ARG A 47 -15.13 4.15 -4.33
CA ARG A 47 -14.29 3.50 -3.32
C ARG A 47 -12.92 4.14 -3.20
N LEU A 48 -12.33 4.60 -4.30
CA LEU A 48 -11.08 5.36 -4.27
C LEU A 48 -11.27 6.70 -3.53
N GLU A 49 -12.35 7.42 -3.80
CA GLU A 49 -12.67 8.67 -3.08
C GLU A 49 -12.75 8.43 -1.57
N LEU A 50 -13.54 7.45 -1.13
CA LEU A 50 -13.65 7.06 0.28
C LEU A 50 -12.29 6.68 0.89
N LEU A 51 -11.49 5.88 0.18
CA LEU A 51 -10.15 5.52 0.64
C LEU A 51 -9.29 6.78 0.81
N THR A 52 -9.33 7.70 -0.16
CA THR A 52 -8.56 8.93 -0.11
C THR A 52 -8.96 9.87 1.03
N GLU A 53 -10.26 9.94 1.35
CA GLU A 53 -10.76 10.68 2.51
C GLU A 53 -10.24 10.10 3.82
N ILE A 54 -10.24 8.77 3.96
CA ILE A 54 -9.78 8.11 5.19
C ILE A 54 -8.27 8.33 5.41
N VAL A 55 -7.45 8.22 4.36
CA VAL A 55 -5.99 8.34 4.48
C VAL A 55 -5.52 9.79 4.58
N ALA A 56 -6.24 10.76 3.99
CA ALA A 56 -5.88 12.19 4.06
C ALA A 56 -6.57 12.93 5.23
N GLY A 57 -7.72 12.45 5.70
CA GLY A 57 -8.60 13.14 6.67
C GLY A 57 -8.16 13.10 8.13
N GLY A 58 -6.90 12.75 8.43
CA GLY A 58 -6.40 12.73 9.82
C GLY A 58 -7.00 11.59 10.66
N SER A 59 -7.09 10.39 10.09
CA SER A 59 -7.56 9.19 10.78
C SER A 59 -6.83 8.97 12.12
N LYS A 60 -7.59 8.63 13.16
CA LYS A 60 -7.07 8.26 14.50
C LYS A 60 -6.74 6.77 14.61
N VAL A 61 -6.93 6.00 13.53
CA VAL A 61 -6.64 4.57 13.48
C VAL A 61 -5.13 4.35 13.59
N PRO A 62 -4.65 3.33 14.33
CA PRO A 62 -3.23 3.00 14.38
C PRO A 62 -2.63 2.82 12.97
N ALA A 63 -1.47 3.42 12.72
CA ALA A 63 -0.82 3.41 11.41
C ALA A 63 -0.69 2.02 10.74
N PRO A 64 -0.34 0.92 11.46
CA PRO A 64 -0.29 -0.42 10.85
C PRO A 64 -1.65 -0.89 10.32
N VAL A 65 -2.74 -0.55 11.01
CA VAL A 65 -4.11 -0.91 10.61
C VAL A 65 -4.52 -0.11 9.38
N LEU A 66 -4.27 1.21 9.38
CA LEU A 66 -4.57 2.06 8.23
C LEU A 66 -3.79 1.61 6.98
N ALA A 67 -2.51 1.29 7.13
CA ALA A 67 -1.68 0.79 6.04
C ALA A 67 -2.21 -0.54 5.49
N ALA A 68 -2.57 -1.47 6.38
CA ALA A 68 -3.14 -2.75 6.00
C ALA A 68 -4.48 -2.59 5.28
N VAL A 69 -5.39 -1.74 5.76
CA VAL A 69 -6.70 -1.50 5.11
C VAL A 69 -6.51 -0.88 3.73
N ALA A 70 -5.67 0.16 3.60
CA ALA A 70 -5.43 0.79 2.29
C ALA A 70 -4.80 -0.18 1.27
N HIS A 71 -3.88 -1.03 1.73
CA HIS A 71 -3.27 -2.08 0.92
C HIS A 71 -4.30 -3.12 0.48
N GLY A 72 -5.08 -3.66 1.42
CA GLY A 72 -6.11 -4.66 1.12
C GLY A 72 -7.20 -4.13 0.21
N GLU A 73 -7.61 -2.87 0.41
CA GLU A 73 -8.61 -2.19 -0.41
C GLU A 73 -8.16 -2.07 -1.86
N LEU A 74 -6.94 -1.61 -2.11
CA LEU A 74 -6.41 -1.49 -3.47
C LEU A 74 -6.19 -2.84 -4.15
N LEU A 75 -5.77 -3.87 -3.40
CA LEU A 75 -5.68 -5.23 -3.94
C LEU A 75 -7.05 -5.80 -4.31
N SER A 76 -8.07 -5.50 -3.52
CA SER A 76 -9.44 -6.01 -3.74
C SER A 76 -10.14 -5.27 -4.86
N LEU A 77 -9.93 -3.95 -4.93
CA LEU A 77 -10.56 -3.09 -5.92
C LEU A 77 -9.93 -3.24 -7.31
N ALA A 78 -8.61 -3.50 -7.36
CA ALA A 78 -7.81 -3.53 -8.58
C ALA A 78 -8.17 -2.35 -9.50
N PRO A 79 -8.01 -1.11 -9.00
CA PRO A 79 -8.57 0.07 -9.65
C PRO A 79 -8.02 0.30 -11.04
N PHE A 80 -6.81 -0.17 -11.37
CA PHE A 80 -6.20 0.06 -12.69
C PHE A 80 -6.22 -1.19 -13.58
N GLY A 81 -6.33 -2.40 -13.02
CA GLY A 81 -6.32 -3.66 -13.75
C GLY A 81 -4.93 -4.21 -14.06
N THR A 82 -3.91 -3.34 -14.04
CA THR A 82 -2.49 -3.68 -14.25
C THR A 82 -1.66 -3.07 -13.12
N ALA A 83 -0.62 -3.79 -12.67
CA ALA A 83 0.30 -3.33 -11.62
C ALA A 83 -0.32 -2.95 -10.26
N ASP A 84 -1.61 -3.22 -10.02
CA ASP A 84 -2.31 -2.85 -8.78
C ASP A 84 -1.62 -3.38 -7.52
N GLY A 85 -1.03 -4.57 -7.58
CA GLY A 85 -0.27 -5.12 -6.46
C GLY A 85 0.96 -4.28 -6.08
N VAL A 86 1.63 -3.66 -7.06
CA VAL A 86 2.76 -2.74 -6.81
C VAL A 86 2.24 -1.45 -6.21
N VAL A 87 1.18 -0.88 -6.78
CA VAL A 87 0.54 0.34 -6.27
C VAL A 87 0.05 0.15 -4.84
N ALA A 88 -0.59 -0.98 -4.53
CA ALA A 88 -1.13 -1.26 -3.20
C ALA A 88 -0.02 -1.38 -2.14
N ARG A 89 1.11 -2.00 -2.46
CA ARG A 89 2.28 -2.04 -1.55
C ARG A 89 2.93 -0.67 -1.40
N ALA A 90 3.05 0.10 -2.48
CA ALA A 90 3.57 1.46 -2.43
C ALA A 90 2.70 2.37 -1.55
N VAL A 91 1.37 2.25 -1.65
CA VAL A 91 0.42 2.97 -0.79
C VAL A 91 0.54 2.54 0.66
N SER A 92 0.68 1.24 0.94
CA SER A 92 0.97 0.74 2.29
C SER A 92 2.19 1.45 2.88
N ARG A 93 3.28 1.57 2.13
CA ARG A 93 4.50 2.28 2.56
C ARG A 93 4.28 3.79 2.69
N LEU A 94 3.55 4.42 1.78
CA LEU A 94 3.23 5.85 1.91
C LEU A 94 2.45 6.16 3.17
N VAL A 95 1.50 5.29 3.56
CA VAL A 95 0.77 5.43 4.82
C VAL A 95 1.72 5.32 6.01
N THR A 96 2.64 4.36 6.04
CA THR A 96 3.60 4.24 7.15
C THR A 96 4.55 5.42 7.24
N ILE A 97 4.97 5.99 6.09
CA ILE A 97 5.81 7.19 6.04
C ILE A 97 5.02 8.42 6.52
N ALA A 98 3.85 8.67 5.94
CA ALA A 98 3.04 9.85 6.21
C ALA A 98 2.50 9.91 7.65
N SER A 99 2.28 8.75 8.28
CA SER A 99 1.86 8.64 9.68
C SER A 99 3.01 8.73 10.69
N GLY A 100 4.26 8.73 10.22
CA GLY A 100 5.45 8.75 11.06
C GLY A 100 5.85 7.39 11.65
N LEU A 101 5.19 6.29 11.26
CA LEU A 101 5.56 4.94 11.68
C LEU A 101 6.92 4.51 11.11
N ASP A 102 7.19 4.88 9.85
CA ASP A 102 8.47 4.68 9.18
C ASP A 102 8.80 5.94 8.35
N PRO A 103 9.18 7.07 9.01
CA PRO A 103 9.33 8.37 8.36
C PRO A 103 10.37 8.39 7.22
N HIS A 104 11.30 7.43 7.25
CA HIS A 104 12.39 7.32 6.29
C HIS A 104 12.16 6.20 5.27
N GLY A 105 11.07 5.43 5.40
CA GLY A 105 10.73 4.34 4.49
C GLY A 105 11.76 3.22 4.47
N LEU A 106 12.45 2.97 5.59
CA LEU A 106 13.53 2.00 5.70
C LEU A 106 13.03 0.56 5.79
N GLY A 107 11.82 0.35 6.30
CA GLY A 107 11.21 -0.97 6.38
C GLY A 107 10.94 -1.53 4.98
N VAL A 108 11.24 -2.83 4.81
CA VAL A 108 11.02 -3.56 3.55
C VAL A 108 10.03 -4.72 3.75
N PRO A 109 8.75 -4.43 4.04
CA PRO A 109 7.75 -5.47 4.32
C PRO A 109 7.52 -6.42 3.14
N GLU A 110 7.82 -5.99 1.92
CA GLU A 110 7.65 -6.80 0.71
C GLU A 110 8.49 -8.05 0.73
N VAL A 111 9.72 -7.99 1.26
CA VAL A 111 10.59 -9.18 1.38
C VAL A 111 9.90 -10.25 2.24
N HIS A 112 9.27 -9.83 3.34
CA HIS A 112 8.53 -10.74 4.21
C HIS A 112 7.32 -11.35 3.49
N TRP A 113 6.50 -10.54 2.82
CA TRP A 113 5.33 -11.03 2.09
C TRP A 113 5.70 -11.93 0.90
N MET A 114 6.76 -11.59 0.17
CA MET A 114 7.17 -12.33 -1.04
C MET A 114 7.81 -13.68 -0.69
N ARG A 115 8.51 -13.79 0.45
CA ARG A 115 8.95 -15.10 1.00
C ARG A 115 7.78 -16.06 1.25
N LYS A 116 6.57 -15.54 1.45
CA LYS A 116 5.31 -16.30 1.68
C LYS A 116 4.20 -15.88 0.70
N SER A 117 4.54 -15.74 -0.58
CA SER A 117 3.63 -15.15 -1.58
C SER A 117 2.27 -15.86 -1.71
N GLY A 118 2.21 -17.17 -1.46
CA GLY A 118 0.96 -17.93 -1.41
C GLY A 118 0.04 -17.50 -0.26
N GLU A 119 0.59 -17.39 0.95
CA GLU A 119 -0.13 -16.92 2.14
C GLU A 119 -0.58 -15.47 1.98
N TYR A 120 0.30 -14.60 1.44
CA TYR A 120 -0.04 -13.20 1.16
C TYR A 120 -1.24 -13.08 0.21
N ARG A 121 -1.26 -13.83 -0.90
CA ARG A 121 -2.39 -13.85 -1.84
C ARG A 121 -3.66 -14.44 -1.22
N ALA A 122 -3.52 -15.47 -0.38
CA ALA A 122 -4.66 -16.06 0.32
C ALA A 122 -5.29 -15.09 1.33
N ALA A 123 -4.47 -14.40 2.12
CA ALA A 123 -4.93 -13.38 3.06
C ALA A 123 -5.55 -12.17 2.34
N ALA A 124 -5.01 -11.74 1.20
CA ALA A 124 -5.61 -10.69 0.39
C ALA A 124 -7.01 -11.07 -0.11
N ARG A 125 -7.23 -12.32 -0.55
CA ARG A 125 -8.57 -12.84 -0.86
C ARG A 125 -9.47 -12.90 0.38
N GLY A 126 -8.90 -13.26 1.54
CA GLY A 126 -9.59 -13.20 2.83
C GLY A 126 -10.10 -11.80 3.14
N PHE A 127 -9.25 -10.78 2.98
CA PHE A 127 -9.67 -9.38 3.12
C PHE A 127 -10.81 -9.02 2.17
N ALA A 128 -10.69 -9.39 0.89
CA ALA A 128 -11.71 -9.11 -0.13
C ALA A 128 -13.08 -9.73 0.19
N SER A 129 -13.13 -10.81 0.96
CA SER A 129 -14.40 -11.43 1.38
C SER A 129 -15.20 -10.59 2.38
N GLY A 130 -14.57 -9.63 3.06
CA GLY A 130 -15.19 -8.80 4.10
C GLY A 130 -15.56 -9.54 5.39
N THR A 131 -15.22 -10.83 5.52
CA THR A 131 -15.51 -11.62 6.71
C THR A 131 -14.61 -11.22 7.89
N PRO A 132 -15.09 -11.29 9.14
CA PRO A 132 -14.26 -10.98 10.32
C PRO A 132 -12.94 -11.76 10.36
N ASP A 133 -12.96 -13.06 10.03
CA ASP A 133 -11.78 -13.91 10.01
C ASP A 133 -10.82 -13.52 8.89
N GLY A 134 -11.34 -13.24 7.70
CA GLY A 134 -10.54 -12.78 6.56
C GLY A 134 -9.85 -11.45 6.81
N LEU A 135 -10.57 -10.48 7.39
CA LEU A 135 -10.02 -9.20 7.82
C LEU A 135 -8.95 -9.38 8.91
N THR A 136 -9.21 -10.23 9.91
CA THR A 136 -8.28 -10.51 11.01
C THR A 136 -6.97 -11.12 10.47
N ALA A 137 -7.07 -12.14 9.63
CA ALA A 137 -5.92 -12.80 9.02
C ALA A 137 -5.07 -11.80 8.21
N TRP A 138 -5.72 -10.92 7.44
CA TRP A 138 -5.02 -9.89 6.66
C TRP A 138 -4.32 -8.84 7.52
N LEU A 139 -4.97 -8.33 8.57
CA LEU A 139 -4.40 -7.34 9.47
C LEU A 139 -3.17 -7.90 10.21
N LEU A 140 -3.25 -9.16 10.66
CA LEU A 140 -2.13 -9.85 11.31
C LEU A 140 -0.97 -10.08 10.33
N LEU A 141 -1.25 -10.59 9.12
CA LEU A 141 -0.22 -10.81 8.10
C LEU A 141 0.45 -9.49 7.67
N SER A 142 -0.31 -8.42 7.52
CA SER A 142 0.22 -7.10 7.19
C SER A 142 1.14 -6.58 8.29
N SER A 143 0.72 -6.72 9.56
CA SER A 143 1.50 -6.28 10.72
C SER A 143 2.80 -7.07 10.89
N GLU A 144 2.76 -8.40 10.69
CA GLU A 144 3.98 -9.22 10.73
C GLU A 144 4.92 -8.88 9.57
N GLY A 145 4.38 -8.54 8.39
CA GLY A 145 5.16 -8.00 7.27
C GLY A 145 5.91 -6.72 7.62
N LEU A 146 5.21 -5.74 8.22
CA LEU A 146 5.82 -4.49 8.68
C LEU A 146 6.92 -4.74 9.72
N LYS A 147 6.66 -5.61 10.69
CA LYS A 147 7.61 -6.01 11.73
C LYS A 147 8.84 -6.72 11.14
N GLY A 148 8.62 -7.64 10.20
CA GLY A 148 9.68 -8.35 9.48
C GLY A 148 10.55 -7.39 8.67
N GLY A 149 9.94 -6.46 7.92
CA GLY A 149 10.64 -5.44 7.16
C GLY A 149 11.48 -4.51 8.03
N ALA A 150 10.97 -4.11 9.20
CA ALA A 150 11.73 -3.29 10.15
C ALA A 150 12.94 -4.03 10.75
N ARG A 151 12.81 -5.34 11.03
CA ARG A 151 13.91 -6.18 11.52
C ARG A 151 15.04 -6.30 10.49
N GLU A 152 14.71 -6.52 9.22
CA GLU A 152 15.70 -6.62 8.15
C GLU A 152 16.46 -5.29 8.01
N ALA A 153 15.75 -4.15 8.04
CA ALA A 153 16.37 -2.82 8.02
C ALA A 153 17.33 -2.59 9.19
N LEU A 154 16.94 -3.02 10.41
CA LEU A 154 17.79 -2.93 11.60
C LEU A 154 19.06 -3.78 11.47
N GLN A 155 18.95 -5.01 10.94
CA GLN A 155 20.10 -5.89 10.73
C GLN A 155 21.11 -5.29 9.73
N ILE A 156 20.63 -4.68 8.65
CA ILE A 156 21.48 -3.97 7.68
C ILE A 156 22.21 -2.80 8.36
N ALA A 157 21.49 -1.98 9.11
CA ALA A 157 22.08 -0.82 9.80
C ALA A 157 23.16 -1.24 10.82
N GLN A 158 22.92 -2.32 11.57
CA GLN A 158 23.89 -2.87 12.51
C GLN A 158 25.13 -3.44 11.81
N SER A 159 24.94 -4.11 10.66
CA SER A 159 26.04 -4.69 9.89
C SER A 159 26.92 -3.65 9.21
N ALA A 160 26.36 -2.49 8.85
CA ALA A 160 27.11 -1.37 8.25
C ALA A 160 27.89 -0.53 9.28
N ALA A 161 27.59 -0.67 10.57
CA ALA A 161 28.22 0.06 11.66
C ALA A 161 29.37 -0.70 12.34
N GLY A 162 29.59 -1.97 11.97
CA GLY A 162 30.71 -2.81 12.43
C GLY A 162 31.78 -2.94 11.36
#